data_AF-A0A1H0QXT4-F1
#
_entry.id   AF-A0A1H0QXT4-F1
#
_cell.length_a   1.000
_cell.length_b   1.000
_cell.length_c   1.000
_cell.angle_alpha   90.00
_cell.angle_beta   90.00
_cell.angle_gamma   90.00
#
_symmetry.space_group_name_H-M   'P 1'
#
loop_
_entity.id
_entity.type
_entity.pdbx_description
1 polymer ?
#
loop_
_entity_poly.entity_id
_entity_poly.type
_entity_poly.pdbx_seq_one_letter_code
_entity_poly.pdbx_strand_id
1 'polypeptide(L)'
;MRTFEGKMATVKRIYYFSAGIALGAVATRRTRRAKEAARAALAAKLTPSAIAADVADAIAELGNALGSFAADVRQGAANRRAAYRPMIDNATGAVALLAADQVGPTPPIGADGNEVIVASDRIDADGAPVRGRRSA
;
A
#
# COMPACT_ATOMS: atom_id res chain seq x y z
N MET A 1 7.76 21.59 6.38
CA MET A 1 8.40 20.76 5.33
C MET A 1 7.71 19.41 5.06
N ARG A 2 6.47 19.16 5.54
CA ARG A 2 5.76 17.86 5.40
C ARG A 2 4.91 17.69 4.11
N THR A 3 4.68 18.75 3.35
CA THR A 3 3.77 18.72 2.17
C THR A 3 4.39 18.08 0.92
N PHE A 4 5.72 18.03 0.82
CA PHE A 4 6.41 17.41 -0.31
C PHE A 4 6.37 15.88 -0.25
N GLU A 5 6.37 15.31 0.96
CA GLU A 5 6.43 13.87 1.18
C GLU A 5 5.13 13.16 0.78
N GLY A 6 3.97 13.75 1.10
CA GLY A 6 2.66 13.26 0.66
C GLY A 6 2.47 13.31 -0.86
N LYS A 7 3.01 14.35 -1.52
CA LYS A 7 3.01 14.44 -2.99
C LYS A 7 3.87 13.33 -3.60
N MET A 8 5.06 13.08 -3.06
CA MET A 8 5.93 12.01 -3.54
C MET A 8 5.33 10.61 -3.35
N ALA A 9 4.64 10.34 -2.24
CA ALA A 9 3.97 9.06 -2.03
C ALA A 9 2.86 8.78 -3.07
N THR A 10 2.07 9.80 -3.43
CA THR A 10 1.07 9.72 -4.49
C THR A 10 1.71 9.49 -5.86
N VAL A 11 2.80 10.19 -6.18
CA VAL A 11 3.54 10.01 -7.43
C VAL A 11 4.09 8.58 -7.55
N LYS A 12 4.67 8.03 -6.47
CA LYS A 12 5.15 6.64 -6.45
C LYS A 12 4.03 5.64 -6.75
N ARG A 13 2.84 5.82 -6.16
CA ARG A 13 1.67 4.95 -6.40
C ARG A 13 1.19 4.99 -7.85
N ILE A 14 1.05 6.19 -8.41
CA ILE A 14 0.62 6.37 -9.80
C ILE A 14 1.66 5.78 -10.76
N TYR A 15 2.95 5.95 -10.48
CA TYR A 15 4.05 5.41 -11.27
C TYR A 15 3.98 3.88 -11.37
N TYR A 16 3.85 3.17 -10.24
CA TYR A 16 3.79 1.70 -10.27
C TYR A 16 2.50 1.18 -10.93
N PHE A 17 1.39 1.90 -10.76
CA PHE A 17 0.14 1.56 -11.43
C PHE A 17 0.24 1.70 -12.95
N SER A 18 0.75 2.84 -13.43
CA SER A 18 0.90 3.09 -14.87
C SER A 18 1.96 2.20 -15.51
N ALA A 19 3.05 1.88 -14.80
CA ALA A 19 4.04 0.91 -15.24
C ALA A 19 3.42 -0.49 -15.44
N GLY A 20 2.55 -0.93 -14.53
CA GLY A 20 1.80 -2.19 -14.69
C GLY A 20 0.89 -2.20 -15.92
N ILE A 21 0.16 -1.10 -16.16
CA ILE A 21 -0.67 -0.96 -17.37
C ILE A 21 0.19 -0.97 -18.64
N ALA A 22 1.31 -0.24 -18.66
CA ALA A 22 2.21 -0.20 -19.81
C ALA A 22 2.79 -1.58 -20.10
N LEU A 23 3.23 -2.31 -19.06
CA LEU A 23 3.72 -3.68 -19.18
C LEU A 23 2.63 -4.62 -19.75
N GLY A 24 1.40 -4.54 -19.23
CA GLY A 24 0.26 -5.31 -19.74
C GLY A 24 -0.08 -4.98 -21.20
N ALA A 25 -0.02 -3.71 -21.59
CA ALA A 25 -0.24 -3.27 -22.97
C ALA A 25 0.85 -3.79 -23.92
N VAL A 26 2.12 -3.76 -23.51
CA VAL A 26 3.24 -4.31 -24.29
C VAL A 26 3.13 -5.82 -24.43
N ALA A 27 2.80 -6.54 -23.35
CA ALA A 27 2.55 -7.97 -23.38
C ALA A 27 1.42 -8.32 -24.39
N THR A 28 0.31 -7.57 -24.35
CA THR A 28 -0.82 -7.75 -25.27
C THR A 28 -0.44 -7.44 -26.73
N ARG A 29 0.45 -6.47 -26.99
CA ARG A 29 0.94 -6.20 -28.36
C ARG A 29 1.82 -7.33 -28.89
N ARG A 30 2.64 -7.95 -28.03
CA ARG A 30 3.49 -9.08 -28.39
C ARG A 30 2.66 -10.32 -28.74
N THR A 31 1.59 -10.58 -27.98
CA THR A 31 0.64 -11.66 -28.31
C THR A 31 -0.16 -11.36 -29.57
N ARG A 32 -0.44 -10.09 -29.90
CA ARG A 32 -1.12 -9.71 -31.15
C ARG A 32 -0.27 -9.99 -32.39
N ARG A 33 1.04 -9.72 -32.33
CA ARG A 33 1.99 -10.10 -33.40
C ARG A 33 2.14 -11.62 -33.52
N ALA A 34 2.17 -12.33 -32.40
CA ALA A 34 2.14 -13.80 -32.40
C ALA A 34 0.82 -14.36 -32.94
N LYS A 35 -0.32 -13.69 -32.68
CA LYS A 35 -1.64 -14.04 -33.22
C LYS A 35 -1.76 -13.86 -34.72
N GLU A 36 -1.08 -12.89 -35.32
CA GLU A 36 -1.05 -12.74 -36.80
C GLU A 36 -0.27 -13.88 -37.46
N ALA A 37 0.89 -14.25 -36.88
CA ALA A 37 1.65 -15.44 -37.31
C ALA A 37 0.86 -16.75 -37.08
N ALA A 38 0.15 -16.85 -35.95
CA ALA A 38 -0.70 -17.99 -35.65
C ALA A 38 -1.94 -18.03 -36.56
N ARG A 39 -2.59 -16.90 -36.88
CA ARG A 39 -3.72 -16.83 -37.82
C ARG A 39 -3.34 -17.33 -39.21
N ALA A 40 -2.15 -16.97 -39.70
CA ALA A 40 -1.65 -17.45 -40.98
C ALA A 40 -1.44 -18.97 -40.99
N ALA A 41 -0.97 -19.55 -39.87
CA ALA A 41 -0.82 -21.00 -39.70
C ALA A 41 -2.13 -21.75 -39.40
N LEU A 42 -3.11 -21.08 -38.76
CA LEU A 42 -4.37 -21.65 -38.28
C LEU A 42 -5.52 -21.55 -39.30
N ALA A 43 -5.41 -20.66 -40.30
CA ALA A 43 -6.35 -20.56 -41.41
C ALA A 43 -6.48 -21.86 -42.23
N ALA A 44 -5.49 -22.74 -42.14
CA ALA A 44 -5.51 -24.03 -42.83
C ALA A 44 -6.23 -25.16 -42.06
N LYS A 45 -6.58 -24.99 -40.76
CA LYS A 45 -7.00 -26.14 -39.91
C LYS A 45 -8.07 -25.89 -38.84
N LEU A 46 -8.56 -24.67 -38.61
CA LEU A 46 -9.50 -24.44 -37.50
C LEU A 46 -10.97 -24.45 -37.92
N THR A 47 -11.76 -25.32 -37.28
CA THR A 47 -13.23 -25.27 -37.27
C THR A 47 -13.72 -24.20 -36.29
N PRO A 48 -14.83 -23.48 -36.57
CA PRO A 48 -15.34 -22.41 -35.70
C PRO A 48 -15.60 -22.83 -34.24
N SER A 49 -15.98 -24.09 -34.02
CA SER A 49 -16.27 -24.63 -32.69
C SER A 49 -15.02 -24.75 -31.80
N ALA A 50 -13.87 -25.09 -32.37
CA ALA A 50 -12.61 -25.19 -31.62
C ALA A 50 -12.11 -23.83 -31.12
N ILE A 51 -12.31 -22.77 -31.92
CA ILE A 51 -11.96 -21.39 -31.53
C ILE A 51 -12.86 -20.92 -30.38
N ALA A 52 -14.15 -21.24 -30.43
CA ALA A 52 -15.08 -20.83 -29.37
C ALA A 52 -14.72 -21.47 -28.02
N ALA A 53 -14.34 -22.75 -28.02
CA ALA A 53 -13.91 -23.45 -26.81
C ALA A 53 -12.64 -22.84 -26.19
N ASP A 54 -11.61 -22.58 -27.00
CA ASP A 54 -10.34 -21.98 -26.56
C ASP A 54 -10.55 -20.55 -26.00
N VAL A 55 -11.43 -19.77 -26.63
CA VAL A 55 -11.79 -18.44 -26.13
C VAL A 55 -12.58 -18.52 -24.82
N ALA A 56 -13.54 -19.45 -24.71
CA ALA A 56 -14.31 -19.63 -23.48
C ALA A 56 -13.41 -20.07 -22.32
N ASP A 57 -12.47 -20.97 -22.55
CA ASP A 57 -11.50 -21.44 -21.57
C ASP A 57 -10.56 -20.30 -21.13
N ALA A 58 -10.02 -19.54 -22.09
CA ALA A 58 -9.20 -18.37 -21.79
C ALA A 58 -9.97 -17.28 -21.00
N ILE A 59 -11.26 -17.08 -21.27
CA ILE A 59 -12.11 -16.16 -20.51
C ILE A 59 -12.33 -16.69 -19.08
N ALA A 60 -12.56 -18.00 -18.92
CA ALA A 60 -12.74 -18.61 -17.62
C ALA A 60 -11.46 -18.52 -16.77
N GLU A 61 -10.30 -18.83 -17.35
CA GLU A 61 -9.00 -18.71 -16.69
C GLU A 61 -8.72 -17.25 -16.28
N LEU A 62 -9.00 -16.29 -17.18
CA LEU A 62 -8.87 -14.86 -16.88
C LEU A 62 -9.81 -14.44 -15.74
N GLY A 63 -11.05 -14.92 -15.74
CA GLY A 63 -12.03 -14.66 -14.68
C GLY A 63 -11.54 -15.17 -13.32
N ASN A 64 -10.98 -16.38 -13.28
CA ASN A 64 -10.40 -16.96 -12.07
C ASN A 64 -9.20 -16.16 -11.57
N ALA A 65 -8.26 -15.81 -12.45
CA ALA A 65 -7.08 -15.02 -12.10
C ALA A 65 -7.46 -13.62 -11.59
N LEU A 66 -8.40 -12.94 -12.25
CA LEU A 66 -8.90 -11.63 -11.85
C LEU A 66 -9.67 -11.69 -10.52
N GLY A 67 -10.46 -12.74 -10.31
CA GLY A 67 -11.18 -12.99 -9.06
C GLY A 67 -10.21 -13.16 -7.88
N SER A 68 -9.16 -13.98 -8.06
CA SER A 68 -8.10 -14.15 -7.06
C SER A 68 -7.42 -12.83 -6.72
N PHE A 69 -7.02 -12.07 -7.74
CA PHE A 69 -6.40 -10.76 -7.54
C PHE A 69 -7.31 -9.78 -6.78
N ALA A 70 -8.60 -9.75 -7.10
CA ALA A 70 -9.56 -8.89 -6.40
C ALA A 70 -9.71 -9.27 -4.91
N ALA A 71 -9.68 -10.58 -4.60
CA ALA A 71 -9.69 -11.07 -3.23
C ALA A 71 -8.43 -10.60 -2.47
N ASP A 72 -7.25 -10.73 -3.07
CA ASP A 72 -5.99 -10.28 -2.48
C ASP A 72 -5.98 -8.77 -2.22
N VAL A 73 -6.50 -7.96 -3.16
CA VAL A 73 -6.60 -6.51 -2.98
C VAL A 73 -7.55 -6.16 -1.83
N ARG A 74 -8.71 -6.83 -1.74
CA ARG A 74 -9.66 -6.62 -0.64
C ARG A 74 -9.05 -6.98 0.70
N GLN A 75 -8.33 -8.09 0.79
CA GLN A 75 -7.63 -8.53 1.99
C GLN A 75 -6.50 -7.56 2.37
N GLY A 76 -5.69 -7.13 1.41
CA GLY A 76 -4.64 -6.12 1.63
C GLY A 76 -5.20 -4.75 2.06
N ALA A 77 -6.41 -4.39 1.62
CA ALA A 77 -7.09 -3.19 2.09
C ALA A 77 -7.62 -3.36 3.54
N ALA A 78 -8.15 -4.53 3.90
CA ALA A 78 -8.57 -4.83 5.26
C ALA A 78 -7.37 -4.82 6.23
N ASN A 79 -6.27 -5.48 5.88
CA ASN A 79 -5.04 -5.52 6.68
C ASN A 79 -4.46 -4.12 6.91
N ARG A 80 -4.47 -3.27 5.87
CA ARG A 80 -4.06 -1.87 6.02
C ARG A 80 -4.93 -1.10 6.99
N ARG A 81 -6.27 -1.23 6.90
CA ARG A 81 -7.20 -0.56 7.83
C ARG A 81 -6.97 -1.02 9.27
N ALA A 82 -6.76 -2.31 9.48
CA ALA A 82 -6.49 -2.88 10.81
C ALA A 82 -5.15 -2.39 11.42
N ALA A 83 -4.20 -1.97 10.58
CA ALA A 83 -2.92 -1.44 11.05
C ALA A 83 -2.99 0.02 11.57
N TYR A 84 -4.11 0.73 11.37
CA TYR A 84 -4.26 2.10 11.88
C TYR A 84 -4.72 2.08 13.34
N ARG A 85 -4.12 2.95 14.15
CA ARG A 85 -4.54 3.17 15.55
C ARG A 85 -5.21 4.54 15.67
N PRO A 86 -6.35 4.64 16.37
CA PRO A 86 -6.93 5.94 16.70
C PRO A 86 -6.06 6.65 17.72
N MET A 87 -5.75 7.92 17.47
CA MET A 87 -5.04 8.79 18.38
C MET A 87 -5.80 10.11 18.51
N ILE A 88 -5.85 10.65 19.72
CA ILE A 88 -6.48 11.94 19.99
C ILE A 88 -5.40 13.00 19.85
N ASP A 89 -5.66 14.03 19.06
CA ASP A 89 -4.84 15.24 19.04
C ASP A 89 -5.16 16.05 20.31
N ASN A 90 -4.19 16.17 21.21
CA ASN A 90 -4.35 16.87 22.47
C ASN A 90 -4.61 18.38 22.31
N ALA A 91 -4.26 18.98 21.17
CA ALA A 91 -4.48 20.41 20.93
C ALA A 91 -5.90 20.71 20.41
N THR A 92 -6.51 19.77 19.67
CA THR A 92 -7.78 19.99 18.96
C THR A 92 -8.91 19.08 19.41
N GLY A 93 -8.60 18.01 20.16
CA GLY A 93 -9.54 16.94 20.53
C GLY A 93 -9.97 16.04 19.36
N ALA A 94 -9.39 16.22 18.16
CA ALA A 94 -9.76 15.43 16.99
C ALA A 94 -9.17 14.01 17.02
N VAL A 95 -9.94 13.03 16.57
CA VAL A 95 -9.45 11.65 16.40
C VAL A 95 -8.79 11.50 15.03
N ALA A 96 -7.49 11.26 15.02
CA ALA A 96 -6.72 10.94 13.83
C ALA A 96 -6.40 9.45 13.78
N LEU A 97 -6.53 8.85 12.60
CA LEU A 97 -6.08 7.47 12.35
C LEU A 97 -4.62 7.51 11.90
N LEU A 98 -3.70 7.11 12.77
CA LEU A 98 -2.28 7.05 12.45
C LEU A 98 -1.88 5.65 12.00
N ALA A 99 -1.06 5.61 10.95
CA ALA A 99 -0.42 4.38 10.50
C ALA A 99 0.61 3.93 11.54
N ALA A 100 0.88 2.63 11.59
CA ALA A 100 1.76 2.04 12.60
C ALA A 100 3.19 2.61 12.60
N ASP A 101 3.70 3.07 11.45
CA ASP A 101 5.01 3.72 11.30
C ASP A 101 5.04 5.15 11.82
N GLN A 102 3.88 5.77 12.05
CA GLN A 102 3.73 7.13 12.56
C GLN A 102 3.52 7.17 14.08
N VAL A 103 3.26 6.02 14.71
CA VAL A 103 3.17 5.89 16.16
C VAL A 103 4.59 5.66 16.68
N GLY A 104 5.18 6.68 17.30
CA GLY A 104 6.47 6.56 17.99
C GLY A 104 6.42 5.48 19.09
N PRO A 105 7.59 5.01 19.58
CA PRO A 105 7.64 4.02 20.64
C PRO A 105 6.79 4.50 21.82
N THR A 106 5.81 3.69 22.21
CA THR A 106 4.95 3.99 23.35
C THR A 106 5.87 4.08 24.58
N PRO A 107 5.91 5.22 25.29
CA PRO A 107 6.73 5.32 26.49
C PRO A 107 6.30 4.22 27.48
N PRO A 108 7.23 3.61 28.22
CA PRO A 108 6.89 2.58 29.19
C PRO A 108 5.90 3.17 30.20
N ILE A 109 4.82 2.43 30.48
CA ILE A 109 3.89 2.78 31.56
C ILE A 109 4.54 2.31 32.86
N GLY A 110 4.64 3.19 33.85
CA GLY A 110 5.17 2.88 35.17
C GLY A 110 4.27 1.88 35.90
N ALA A 111 4.81 1.20 36.93
CA ALA A 111 4.04 0.25 37.75
C ALA A 111 2.86 0.90 38.51
N ASP A 112 2.80 2.23 38.52
CA ASP A 112 1.74 3.09 39.05
C ASP A 112 0.64 3.41 38.02
N GLY A 113 0.75 2.90 36.79
CA GLY A 113 -0.22 3.12 35.72
C GLY A 113 -0.09 4.48 35.03
N ASN A 114 0.95 5.25 35.34
CA ASN A 114 1.17 6.57 34.75
C ASN A 114 2.22 6.49 33.60
N GLU A 115 2.12 7.38 32.61
CA GLU A 115 3.13 7.47 31.55
C GLU A 115 4.48 7.85 32.17
N VAL A 116 5.53 7.05 31.93
CA VAL A 116 6.90 7.49 32.23
C VAL A 116 7.25 8.55 31.20
N ILE A 117 7.02 9.81 31.55
CA ILE A 117 7.59 10.94 30.84
C ILE A 117 9.10 10.82 31.01
N VAL A 118 9.76 10.15 30.05
CA VAL A 118 11.18 10.32 29.84
C VAL A 118 11.31 11.79 29.48
N ALA A 119 11.72 12.60 30.45
CA ALA A 119 12.00 14.01 30.25
C ALA A 119 13.06 14.11 29.17
N SER A 120 12.62 14.22 27.91
CA SER A 120 13.45 14.66 26.82
C SER A 120 13.90 16.05 27.21
N ASP A 121 15.15 16.09 27.67
CA ASP A 121 16.03 17.23 27.82
C ASP A 121 15.33 18.57 27.61
N ARG A 122 14.80 19.15 28.71
CA ARG A 122 14.39 20.55 28.69
C ARG A 122 15.67 21.36 28.56
N ILE A 123 15.98 21.70 27.32
CA ILE A 123 16.97 22.70 26.98
C ILE A 123 16.29 24.05 27.24
N ASP A 124 16.81 24.81 28.22
CA ASP A 124 16.41 26.20 28.43
C ASP A 124 16.67 27.02 27.16
N ALA A 125 16.08 28.21 27.05
CA ALA A 125 16.25 29.10 25.88
C ALA A 125 17.73 29.41 25.52
N ASP A 126 18.67 29.12 26.43
CA ASP A 126 20.11 29.32 26.32
C ASP A 126 20.94 28.03 26.10
N GLY A 127 20.32 26.86 25.89
CA GLY A 127 21.06 25.64 25.49
C GLY A 127 21.63 24.78 26.62
N ALA A 128 21.41 25.11 27.90
CA ALA A 128 22.01 24.40 29.03
C ALA A 128 21.11 23.29 29.61
N PRO A 129 21.65 22.11 29.99
CA PRO A 129 20.88 21.03 30.61
C PRO A 129 20.52 21.37 32.07
N VAL A 130 19.22 21.38 32.39
CA VAL A 130 18.71 21.66 33.74
C VAL A 130 19.01 20.50 34.68
N ARG A 131 20.03 20.63 35.54
CA ARG A 131 20.27 19.69 36.66
C ARG A 131 19.12 19.76 37.66
N GLY A 132 18.23 18.76 37.62
CA GLY A 132 17.18 18.59 38.62
C GLY A 132 17.76 18.43 40.04
N ARG A 133 17.42 19.38 40.91
CA ARG A 133 17.69 19.32 42.35
C ARG A 133 16.72 18.30 42.96
N ARG A 134 17.23 17.17 43.47
CA ARG A 134 16.45 16.22 44.26
C ARG A 134 16.19 16.84 45.64
N SER A 135 14.93 17.13 45.96
CA SER A 135 14.48 17.32 47.34
C SER A 135 14.10 15.96 47.91
N ALA A 136 14.65 15.64 49.08
CA ALA A 136 14.35 14.46 49.88
C ALA A 136 12.92 14.47 50.43
#